data_AF-A0A521P269-F1
#
_entry.id   AF-A0A521P269-F1
#
_cell.length_a   1.000
_cell.length_b   1.000
_cell.length_c   1.000
_cell.angle_alpha   90.00
_cell.angle_beta   90.00
_cell.angle_gamma   90.00
#
_symmetry.space_group_name_H-M   'P 1'
#
loop_
_entity.id
_entity.type
_entity.pdbx_description
1 polymer ?
#
loop_
_entity_poly.entity_id
_entity_poly.type
_entity_poly.pdbx_seq_one_letter_code
_entity_poly.pdbx_strand_id
1 'polypeptide(L)'
;MGVAATSPDAPRTVACPYCAEPIAEQALACRHCGRDLFFFAPLRRELEALSRRVAELEGALSASRSAAAMPVAAPVDAPVAAPEAAEPAIPPTPAQPQRPGIGSVLLFLVLPVLCLVAMHAVTIVLLDLNELYLRVASVMLPLGLGMLFVALFRVRLPYQLLMAVAIAVLSVLGMAAVIAYTDDVPLMPQGAREWREILYYVTSIAFSHITGIFTGLLVFHRRNRGIDRLSHRLASALTDGSPAPGKAQRLRQYTERIRDFITLVTPIVTAIVSVVTGIVTLLKK
;
A
#
# COMPACT_ATOMS: atom_id res chain seq x y z
N MET A 1 20.18 60.20 -17.20
CA MET A 1 18.83 59.63 -17.01
C MET A 1 18.94 58.47 -16.04
N GLY A 2 18.13 58.49 -14.99
CA GLY A 2 18.45 57.97 -13.66
C GLY A 2 18.61 56.46 -13.52
N VAL A 3 19.59 56.08 -12.70
CA VAL A 3 19.77 54.76 -12.11
C VAL A 3 18.62 54.54 -11.12
N ALA A 4 17.67 53.66 -11.48
CA ALA A 4 16.61 53.26 -10.57
C ALA A 4 17.18 52.29 -9.53
N ALA A 5 17.42 52.82 -8.33
CA ALA A 5 17.71 52.04 -7.15
C ALA A 5 16.53 51.08 -6.89
N THR A 6 16.74 49.79 -7.09
CA THR A 6 15.84 48.74 -6.62
C THR A 6 15.86 48.76 -5.10
N SER A 7 14.79 49.28 -4.50
CA SER A 7 14.51 49.22 -3.06
C SER A 7 14.62 47.76 -2.56
N PRO A 8 15.30 47.48 -1.43
CA PRO A 8 15.55 46.12 -0.94
C PRO A 8 14.33 45.45 -0.27
N ASP A 9 13.17 46.13 -0.21
CA ASP A 9 12.00 45.69 0.56
C ASP A 9 10.80 45.18 -0.27
N ALA A 10 11.00 44.88 -1.57
CA ALA A 10 9.95 44.20 -2.33
C ALA A 10 9.74 42.78 -1.76
N PRO A 11 8.53 42.42 -1.28
CA PRO A 11 8.31 41.12 -0.68
C PRO A 11 8.47 40.06 -1.76
N ARG A 12 9.54 39.25 -1.64
CA ARG A 12 9.73 38.07 -2.47
C ARG A 12 8.51 37.17 -2.32
N THR A 13 7.92 36.78 -3.46
CA THR A 13 6.75 35.90 -3.49
C THR A 13 7.16 34.50 -3.92
N VAL A 14 6.64 33.50 -3.22
CA VAL A 14 6.83 32.09 -3.54
C VAL A 14 5.47 31.44 -3.79
N ALA A 15 5.43 30.36 -4.57
CA ALA A 15 4.19 29.63 -4.81
C ALA A 15 3.82 28.75 -3.60
N CYS A 16 2.55 28.79 -3.17
CA CYS A 16 2.06 27.93 -2.11
C CYS A 16 2.13 26.45 -2.53
N PRO A 17 2.74 25.54 -1.72
CA PRO A 17 2.90 24.14 -2.09
C PRO A 17 1.58 23.34 -2.15
N TYR A 18 0.48 23.93 -1.67
CA TYR A 18 -0.83 23.27 -1.64
C TYR A 18 -1.77 23.73 -2.75
N CYS A 19 -1.74 25.01 -3.11
CA CYS A 19 -2.71 25.61 -4.04
C CYS A 19 -2.08 26.48 -5.12
N ALA A 20 -0.74 26.52 -5.22
CA ALA A 20 0.04 27.27 -6.21
C ALA A 20 -0.15 28.81 -6.21
N GLU A 21 -0.95 29.35 -5.30
CA GLU A 21 -1.15 30.80 -5.16
C GLU A 21 0.16 31.50 -4.74
N PRO A 22 0.48 32.68 -5.31
CA PRO A 22 1.63 33.47 -4.87
C PRO A 22 1.42 34.00 -3.45
N ILE A 23 2.35 33.66 -2.56
CA ILE A 23 2.36 34.05 -1.15
C ILE A 23 3.67 34.76 -0.81
N ALA A 24 3.66 35.61 0.23
CA ALA A 24 4.89 36.22 0.73
C ALA A 24 5.85 35.14 1.26
N GLU A 25 7.16 35.29 1.04
CA GLU A 25 8.19 34.33 1.43
C GLU A 25 8.16 33.97 2.93
N GLN A 26 7.76 34.95 3.76
CA GLN A 26 7.63 34.89 5.22
C GLN A 26 6.22 34.55 5.73
N ALA A 27 5.28 34.19 4.85
CA ALA A 27 3.93 33.83 5.25
C ALA A 27 3.92 32.51 6.05
N LEU A 28 3.37 32.55 7.26
CA LEU A 28 3.17 31.36 8.10
C LEU A 28 1.94 30.56 7.67
N ALA A 29 0.97 31.19 7.00
CA ALA A 29 -0.20 30.53 6.46
C ALA A 29 -0.58 31.13 5.10
N CYS A 30 -1.11 30.29 4.21
CA CYS A 30 -1.62 30.75 2.93
C CYS A 30 -3.01 31.40 3.11
N ARG A 31 -3.20 32.62 2.58
CA ARG A 31 -4.49 33.34 2.63
C ARG A 31 -5.60 32.66 1.80
N HIS A 32 -5.22 31.88 0.79
CA HIS A 32 -6.17 31.25 -0.13
C HIS A 32 -6.64 29.88 0.37
N CYS A 33 -5.72 28.99 0.76
CA CYS A 33 -6.08 27.64 1.21
C CYS A 33 -6.10 27.46 2.74
N GLY A 34 -5.70 28.48 3.51
CA GLY A 34 -5.71 28.47 4.98
C GLY A 34 -4.70 27.49 5.61
N ARG A 35 -3.84 26.86 4.82
CA ARG A 35 -2.89 25.84 5.30
C ARG A 35 -1.66 26.48 5.92
N ASP A 36 -1.23 25.92 7.04
CA ASP A 36 -0.01 26.30 7.75
C ASP A 36 1.24 25.87 6.96
N LEU A 37 2.17 26.80 6.79
CA LEU A 37 3.43 26.67 6.05
C LEU A 37 4.64 26.64 6.98
N PHE A 38 4.42 26.77 8.29
CA PHE A 38 5.46 26.77 9.32
C PHE A 38 6.41 25.58 9.19
N PHE A 39 5.87 24.39 8.89
CA PHE A 39 6.67 23.17 8.74
C PHE A 39 7.61 23.21 7.51
N PHE A 40 7.22 23.89 6.44
CA PHE A 40 7.98 23.93 5.18
C PHE A 40 8.91 25.14 5.07
N ALA A 41 8.74 26.14 5.95
CA ALA A 41 9.62 27.31 6.02
C ALA A 41 11.11 26.97 6.26
N PRO A 42 11.50 26.10 7.21
CA PRO A 42 12.92 25.78 7.43
C PRO A 42 13.55 25.04 6.23
N LEU A 43 12.85 24.06 5.67
CA LEU A 43 13.34 23.27 4.53
C LEU A 43 13.57 24.13 3.28
N ARG A 44 12.70 25.11 3.03
CA ARG A 44 12.86 26.06 1.93
C ARG A 44 14.12 26.92 2.09
N ARG A 45 14.36 27.43 3.30
CA ARG A 45 15.57 28.24 3.58
C ARG A 45 16.85 27.43 3.36
N GLU A 46 16.83 26.15 3.73
CA GLU A 46 17.96 25.25 3.49
C GLU A 46 18.20 25.02 1.99
N LEU A 47 17.15 24.80 1.20
CA LEU A 47 17.27 24.67 -0.26
C LEU A 47 17.86 25.93 -0.91
N GLU A 48 17.44 27.11 -0.48
CA GLU A 48 17.98 28.38 -0.98
C GLU A 48 19.43 28.63 -0.53
N ALA A 49 19.81 28.15 0.65
CA ALA A 49 21.19 28.22 1.11
C ALA A 49 22.08 27.26 0.32
N LEU A 50 21.59 26.06 0.04
CA LEU A 50 22.27 25.06 -0.79
C LEU A 50 22.43 25.54 -2.23
N SER A 51 21.39 26.08 -2.86
CA SER A 51 21.48 26.60 -4.22
C SER A 51 22.48 27.76 -4.34
N ARG A 52 22.57 28.63 -3.33
CA ARG A 52 23.59 29.69 -3.26
C ARG A 52 25.00 29.12 -3.19
N ARG A 53 25.23 28.09 -2.37
CA ARG A 53 26.54 27.43 -2.27
C ARG A 53 26.95 26.77 -3.57
N VAL A 54 26.01 26.16 -4.29
CA VAL A 54 26.27 25.58 -5.62
C VAL A 54 26.69 26.67 -6.60
N ALA A 55 25.94 27.78 -6.67
CA ALA A 55 26.28 28.89 -7.56
C ALA A 55 27.65 29.51 -7.24
N GLU A 56 28.02 29.62 -5.97
CA GLU A 56 29.33 30.12 -5.54
C GLU A 56 30.47 29.17 -5.94
N LEU A 57 30.28 27.86 -5.73
CA LEU A 57 31.27 26.85 -6.11
C LEU A 57 31.44 26.73 -7.63
N GLU A 58 30.34 26.79 -8.39
CA GLU A 58 30.38 26.83 -9.86
C GLU A 58 31.11 28.09 -10.37
N GLY A 59 30.90 29.24 -9.70
CA GLY A 59 31.64 30.47 -9.95
C GLY A 59 33.14 30.35 -9.67
N ALA A 60 33.51 29.74 -8.54
CA ALA A 60 34.91 29.51 -8.18
C ALA A 60 35.60 28.52 -9.14
N LEU A 61 34.89 27.47 -9.56
CA LEU A 61 35.41 26.46 -10.50
C LEU A 61 35.60 27.06 -11.91
N SER A 62 34.65 27.86 -12.38
CA SER A 62 34.76 28.57 -13.67
C SER A 62 35.89 29.60 -13.66
N ALA A 63 36.06 30.33 -12.56
CA ALA A 63 37.20 31.22 -12.36
C ALA A 63 38.54 30.47 -12.38
N SER A 64 38.66 29.35 -11.65
CA SER A 64 39.87 28.51 -11.65
C SER A 64 40.17 27.91 -13.03
N ARG A 65 39.14 27.55 -13.80
CA ARG A 65 39.27 27.01 -15.16
C ARG A 65 39.73 28.09 -16.15
N SER A 66 39.26 29.33 -15.97
CA SER A 66 39.72 30.47 -16.77
C SER A 66 41.15 30.92 -16.40
N ALA A 67 41.55 30.80 -15.12
CA ALA A 67 42.92 31.07 -14.69
C ALA A 67 43.93 30.01 -15.16
N ALA A 68 43.48 28.77 -15.39
CA ALA A 68 44.29 27.69 -15.95
C ALA A 68 44.38 27.71 -17.49
N ALA A 69 43.76 28.67 -18.17
CA ALA A 69 43.81 28.80 -19.63
C ALA A 69 45.08 29.54 -20.10
N MET A 70 46.21 28.82 -20.17
CA MET A 70 47.27 29.13 -21.13
C MET A 70 46.81 28.68 -22.54
N PRO A 71 47.16 29.38 -23.64
CA PRO A 71 46.51 29.16 -24.91
C PRO A 71 47.12 27.95 -25.63
N VAL A 72 46.31 26.92 -25.89
CA VAL A 72 46.54 26.02 -27.03
C VAL A 72 45.36 26.21 -27.96
N ALA A 73 45.61 26.98 -29.02
CA ALA A 73 44.70 27.14 -30.14
C ALA A 73 44.80 25.92 -31.06
N ALA A 74 43.67 25.29 -31.38
CA ALA A 74 43.21 25.00 -32.74
C ALA A 74 41.99 24.04 -32.71
N PRO A 75 41.09 24.13 -33.69
CA PRO A 75 39.71 23.67 -33.60
C PRO A 75 39.57 22.21 -34.07
N VAL A 76 38.69 21.46 -33.43
CA VAL A 76 38.20 20.19 -33.97
C VAL A 76 36.68 20.20 -33.89
N ASP A 77 36.07 20.63 -35.00
CA ASP A 77 34.68 20.33 -35.33
C ASP A 77 34.54 18.81 -35.51
N ALA A 78 34.02 18.14 -34.49
CA ALA A 78 33.39 16.83 -34.62
C ALA A 78 32.39 16.65 -33.46
N PRO A 79 31.13 16.26 -33.73
CA PRO A 79 30.12 16.11 -32.68
C PRO A 79 30.45 14.84 -31.87
N VAL A 80 31.14 15.02 -30.75
CA VAL A 80 31.30 13.97 -29.75
C VAL A 80 29.96 13.84 -29.04
N ALA A 81 29.25 12.77 -29.38
CA ALA A 81 28.07 12.31 -28.69
C ALA A 81 28.31 12.33 -27.17
N ALA A 82 27.45 13.05 -26.45
CA ALA A 82 27.49 13.11 -25.01
C ALA A 82 27.49 11.68 -24.44
N PRO A 83 28.40 11.33 -23.52
CA PRO A 83 28.22 10.14 -22.72
C PRO A 83 26.91 10.34 -21.94
N GLU A 84 25.93 9.52 -22.28
CA GLU A 84 24.67 9.34 -21.57
C GLU A 84 25.02 9.24 -20.09
N ALA A 85 24.78 10.34 -19.36
CA ALA A 85 25.00 10.38 -17.93
C ALA A 85 24.09 9.32 -17.33
N ALA A 86 24.71 8.25 -16.83
CA ALA A 86 24.04 7.26 -16.02
C ALA A 86 23.36 8.01 -14.86
N GLU A 87 22.05 8.15 -14.99
CA GLU A 87 21.16 8.80 -14.04
C GLU A 87 21.37 8.08 -12.69
N PRO A 88 21.82 8.77 -11.62
CA PRO A 88 21.89 8.16 -10.31
C PRO A 88 20.46 7.78 -9.93
N ALA A 89 20.21 6.48 -9.84
CA ALA A 89 18.92 5.89 -9.51
C ALA A 89 18.34 6.56 -8.26
N ILE A 90 17.41 7.47 -8.50
CA ILE A 90 16.57 8.08 -7.48
C ILE A 90 15.85 6.90 -6.78
N PRO A 91 15.95 6.75 -5.45
CA PRO A 91 15.18 5.74 -4.73
C PRO A 91 13.71 5.93 -5.12
N PRO A 92 12.97 4.85 -5.45
CA PRO A 92 11.67 4.97 -6.09
C PRO A 92 10.78 5.89 -5.28
N THR A 93 10.41 7.01 -5.89
CA THR A 93 9.30 7.88 -5.49
C THR A 93 8.18 6.98 -4.97
N PRO A 94 7.59 7.22 -3.78
CA PRO A 94 6.51 6.38 -3.27
C PRO A 94 5.46 6.27 -4.36
N ALA A 95 5.34 5.06 -4.91
CA ALA A 95 4.61 4.78 -6.14
C ALA A 95 3.28 5.52 -6.12
N GLN A 96 3.09 6.43 -7.08
CA GLN A 96 1.78 7.04 -7.32
C GLN A 96 0.74 5.91 -7.37
N PRO A 97 -0.48 6.09 -6.83
CA PRO A 97 -1.51 5.07 -6.84
C PRO A 97 -1.86 4.72 -8.28
N GLN A 98 -1.19 3.69 -8.81
CA GLN A 98 -1.34 3.19 -10.17
C GLN A 98 -2.78 2.74 -10.33
N ARG A 99 -3.41 3.11 -11.45
CA ARG A 99 -4.72 2.56 -11.80
C ARG A 99 -4.56 1.04 -11.90
N PRO A 100 -5.40 0.25 -11.21
CA PRO A 100 -5.28 -1.20 -11.29
C PRO A 100 -5.46 -1.62 -12.75
N GLY A 101 -4.51 -2.41 -13.27
CA GLY A 101 -4.67 -3.04 -14.57
C GLY A 101 -5.89 -3.96 -14.54
N ILE A 102 -6.55 -4.14 -15.70
CA ILE A 102 -7.78 -4.95 -15.81
C ILE A 102 -7.60 -6.36 -15.22
N GLY A 103 -6.43 -6.98 -15.39
CA GLY A 103 -6.13 -8.28 -14.81
C GLY A 103 -6.12 -8.29 -13.27
N SER A 104 -5.63 -7.21 -12.63
CA SER A 104 -5.66 -7.09 -11.17
C SER A 104 -7.07 -6.87 -10.64
N VAL A 105 -7.90 -6.12 -11.37
CA VAL A 105 -9.34 -5.95 -11.07
C VAL A 105 -10.06 -7.28 -11.16
N LEU A 106 -9.84 -8.01 -12.26
CA LEU A 106 -10.48 -9.31 -12.47
C LEU A 106 -10.07 -10.30 -11.39
N LEU A 107 -8.79 -10.36 -11.04
CA LEU A 107 -8.30 -11.21 -9.96
C LEU A 107 -8.90 -10.81 -8.60
N PHE A 108 -8.98 -9.51 -8.31
CA PHE A 108 -9.57 -8.98 -7.07
C PHE A 108 -11.07 -9.28 -6.96
N LEU A 109 -11.79 -9.31 -8.08
CA LEU A 109 -13.23 -9.53 -8.11
C LEU A 109 -13.59 -11.01 -8.17
N VAL A 110 -12.92 -11.77 -9.03
CA VAL A 110 -13.28 -13.16 -9.35
C VAL A 110 -12.75 -14.13 -8.30
N LEU A 111 -11.53 -13.95 -7.80
CA LEU A 111 -10.93 -14.86 -6.83
C LEU A 111 -11.77 -14.99 -5.53
N PRO A 112 -12.27 -13.89 -4.93
CA PRO A 112 -13.04 -13.99 -3.68
C PRO A 112 -14.41 -14.60 -3.90
N VAL A 113 -15.07 -14.23 -5.01
CA VAL A 113 -16.36 -14.78 -5.41
C VAL A 113 -16.23 -16.29 -5.62
N LEU A 114 -15.24 -16.75 -6.37
CA LEU A 114 -14.97 -18.17 -6.57
C LEU A 114 -14.68 -18.88 -5.25
N CYS A 115 -13.86 -18.29 -4.38
CA CYS A 115 -13.51 -18.90 -3.09
C CYS A 115 -14.74 -19.04 -2.18
N LEU A 116 -15.61 -18.03 -2.13
CA LEU A 116 -16.85 -18.06 -1.36
C LEU A 116 -17.85 -19.08 -1.92
N VAL A 117 -18.08 -19.10 -3.22
CA VAL A 117 -19.00 -20.04 -3.87
C VAL A 117 -18.48 -21.47 -3.74
N ALA A 118 -17.18 -21.70 -3.94
CA ALA A 118 -16.57 -23.01 -3.77
C ALA A 118 -16.66 -23.48 -2.31
N MET A 119 -16.38 -22.62 -1.33
CA MET A 119 -16.54 -22.96 0.08
C MET A 119 -17.99 -23.33 0.39
N HIS A 120 -18.97 -22.53 -0.08
CA HIS A 120 -20.39 -22.80 0.10
C HIS A 120 -20.82 -24.14 -0.51
N ALA A 121 -20.47 -24.38 -1.78
CA ALA A 121 -20.77 -25.62 -2.48
C ALA A 121 -20.16 -26.83 -1.78
N VAL A 122 -18.90 -26.73 -1.32
CA VAL A 122 -18.25 -27.79 -0.53
C VAL A 122 -19.01 -28.03 0.77
N THR A 123 -19.41 -26.99 1.50
CA THR A 123 -20.07 -27.16 2.80
C THR A 123 -21.51 -27.70 2.73
N ILE A 124 -22.29 -27.31 1.72
CA ILE A 124 -23.69 -27.75 1.56
C ILE A 124 -23.76 -29.05 0.76
N VAL A 125 -23.15 -29.08 -0.43
CA VAL A 125 -23.32 -30.20 -1.38
C VAL A 125 -22.45 -31.41 -1.00
N LEU A 126 -21.23 -31.19 -0.49
CA LEU A 126 -20.32 -32.30 -0.18
C LEU A 126 -20.37 -32.74 1.29
N LEU A 127 -20.79 -31.87 2.19
CA LEU A 127 -20.54 -31.99 3.63
C LEU A 127 -21.83 -32.01 4.47
N ASP A 128 -22.96 -31.57 3.92
CA ASP A 128 -24.26 -31.44 4.60
C ASP A 128 -24.15 -30.86 6.03
N LEU A 129 -23.32 -29.83 6.18
CA LEU A 129 -23.03 -29.22 7.48
C LEU A 129 -24.16 -28.27 7.91
N ASN A 130 -24.37 -28.17 9.22
CA ASN A 130 -25.26 -27.16 9.80
C ASN A 130 -24.92 -25.74 9.32
N GLU A 131 -25.96 -24.97 8.97
CA GLU A 131 -25.88 -23.62 8.40
C GLU A 131 -25.12 -22.60 9.29
N LEU A 132 -25.00 -22.88 10.59
CA LEU A 132 -24.24 -22.07 11.53
C LEU A 132 -22.74 -22.07 11.22
N TYR A 133 -22.17 -23.21 10.83
CA TYR A 133 -20.75 -23.29 10.44
C TYR A 133 -20.49 -22.52 9.15
N LEU A 134 -21.43 -22.59 8.19
CA LEU A 134 -21.39 -21.82 6.96
C LEU A 134 -21.35 -20.32 7.22
N ARG A 135 -22.18 -19.83 8.17
CA ARG A 135 -22.27 -18.40 8.47
C ARG A 135 -20.99 -17.86 9.11
N VAL A 136 -20.34 -18.64 9.97
CA VAL A 136 -19.05 -18.24 10.56
C VAL A 136 -17.96 -18.25 9.50
N ALA A 137 -17.88 -19.29 8.68
CA ALA A 137 -16.89 -19.40 7.61
C ALA A 137 -17.05 -18.28 6.57
N SER A 138 -18.28 -17.97 6.16
CA SER A 138 -18.59 -16.91 5.19
C SER A 138 -18.37 -15.51 5.73
N VAL A 139 -18.18 -15.32 7.04
CA VAL A 139 -17.73 -14.05 7.63
C VAL A 139 -16.21 -14.03 7.76
N MET A 140 -15.58 -15.10 8.23
CA MET A 140 -14.13 -15.15 8.42
C MET A 140 -13.35 -15.07 7.10
N LEU A 141 -13.84 -15.73 6.05
CA LEU A 141 -13.16 -15.79 4.76
C LEU A 141 -13.08 -14.40 4.07
N PRO A 142 -14.16 -13.62 3.92
CA PRO A 142 -14.08 -12.26 3.37
C PRO A 142 -13.21 -11.33 4.20
N LEU A 143 -13.17 -11.49 5.53
CA LEU A 143 -12.32 -10.69 6.40
C LEU A 143 -10.84 -10.96 6.12
N GLY A 144 -10.45 -12.23 6.06
CA GLY A 144 -9.08 -12.64 5.74
C GLY A 144 -8.67 -12.22 4.32
N LEU A 145 -9.54 -12.43 3.34
CA LEU A 145 -9.33 -11.99 1.96
C LEU A 145 -9.18 -10.47 1.88
N GLY A 146 -10.07 -9.70 2.49
CA GLY A 146 -10.00 -8.24 2.51
C GLY A 146 -8.68 -7.72 3.09
N MET A 147 -8.17 -8.36 4.15
CA MET A 147 -6.86 -8.04 4.72
C MET A 147 -5.70 -8.39 3.77
N LEU A 148 -5.75 -9.58 3.15
CA LEU A 148 -4.76 -10.05 2.19
C LEU A 148 -4.70 -9.16 0.94
N PHE A 149 -5.85 -8.67 0.49
CA PHE A 149 -5.96 -7.79 -0.67
C PHE A 149 -5.27 -6.45 -0.47
N VAL A 150 -5.34 -5.86 0.72
CA VAL A 150 -4.59 -4.65 1.07
C VAL A 150 -3.08 -4.91 1.03
N ALA A 151 -2.66 -6.12 1.38
CA ALA A 151 -1.25 -6.54 1.31
C ALA A 151 -0.75 -6.66 -0.13
N LEU A 152 -1.58 -7.24 -1.00
CA LEU A 152 -1.20 -7.61 -2.37
C LEU A 152 -1.41 -6.47 -3.38
N PHE A 153 -2.43 -5.63 -3.20
CA PHE A 153 -2.81 -4.61 -4.17
C PHE A 153 -2.87 -3.22 -3.54
N ARG A 154 -2.06 -2.29 -4.05
CA ARG A 154 -2.07 -0.86 -3.66
C ARG A 154 -3.11 -0.05 -4.44
N VAL A 155 -4.36 -0.49 -4.40
CA VAL A 155 -5.49 0.24 -4.99
C VAL A 155 -6.06 1.28 -4.03
N ARG A 156 -6.67 2.35 -4.55
CA ARG A 156 -7.28 3.41 -3.73
C ARG A 156 -8.43 2.85 -2.89
N LEU A 157 -8.55 3.29 -1.64
CA LEU A 157 -9.59 2.85 -0.70
C LEU A 157 -11.03 2.87 -1.27
N PRO A 158 -11.52 3.93 -1.95
CA PRO A 158 -12.90 3.93 -2.47
C PRO A 158 -13.15 2.82 -3.49
N TYR A 159 -12.13 2.48 -4.29
CA TYR A 159 -12.24 1.39 -5.26
C TYR A 159 -12.34 0.02 -4.56
N GLN A 160 -11.59 -0.17 -3.47
CA GLN A 160 -11.69 -1.39 -2.66
C GLN A 160 -13.06 -1.56 -2.02
N LEU A 161 -13.66 -0.47 -1.54
CA LEU A 161 -15.02 -0.50 -0.96
C LEU A 161 -16.06 -0.84 -2.03
N LEU A 162 -15.97 -0.24 -3.22
CA LEU A 162 -16.85 -0.56 -4.34
C LEU A 162 -16.73 -2.04 -4.74
N MET A 163 -15.50 -2.54 -4.86
CA MET A 163 -15.25 -3.95 -5.18
C MET A 163 -15.76 -4.89 -4.09
N ALA A 164 -15.65 -4.53 -2.81
CA ALA A 164 -16.19 -5.34 -1.71
C ALA A 164 -17.72 -5.53 -1.81
N VAL A 165 -18.44 -4.47 -2.17
CA VAL A 165 -19.89 -4.55 -2.41
C VAL A 165 -20.19 -5.41 -3.63
N ALA A 166 -19.44 -5.23 -4.72
CA ALA A 166 -19.60 -6.04 -5.93
C ALA A 166 -19.36 -7.54 -5.67
N ILE A 167 -18.31 -7.87 -4.91
CA ILE A 167 -17.98 -9.24 -4.47
C ILE A 167 -19.14 -9.81 -3.66
N ALA A 168 -19.68 -9.07 -2.69
CA ALA A 168 -20.78 -9.54 -1.86
C ALA A 168 -22.01 -9.90 -2.70
N VAL A 169 -22.44 -9.00 -3.59
CA VAL A 169 -23.58 -9.24 -4.48
C VAL A 169 -23.33 -10.44 -5.41
N LEU A 170 -22.19 -10.47 -6.10
CA LEU A 170 -21.84 -11.57 -7.01
C LEU A 170 -21.72 -12.91 -6.29
N SER A 171 -21.19 -12.92 -5.07
CA SER A 171 -21.08 -14.15 -4.28
C SER A 171 -22.44 -14.71 -3.87
N VAL A 172 -23.37 -13.87 -3.43
CA VAL A 172 -24.72 -14.31 -3.05
C VAL A 172 -25.51 -14.79 -4.26
N LEU A 173 -25.39 -14.10 -5.39
CA LEU A 173 -25.96 -14.57 -6.67
C LEU A 173 -25.35 -15.91 -7.10
N GLY A 174 -24.04 -16.08 -6.94
CA GLY A 174 -23.35 -17.34 -7.23
C GLY A 174 -23.82 -18.49 -6.33
N MET A 175 -23.98 -18.25 -5.03
CA MET A 175 -24.53 -19.24 -4.10
C MET A 175 -25.97 -19.61 -4.46
N ALA A 176 -26.82 -18.61 -4.76
CA ALA A 176 -28.20 -18.85 -5.20
C ALA A 176 -28.26 -19.64 -6.51
N ALA A 177 -27.35 -19.38 -7.45
CA ALA A 177 -27.26 -20.13 -8.70
C ALA A 177 -26.88 -21.59 -8.49
N VAL A 178 -25.97 -21.89 -7.55
CA VAL A 178 -25.62 -23.27 -7.20
C VAL A 178 -26.83 -24.02 -6.63
N ILE A 179 -27.59 -23.38 -5.74
CA ILE A 179 -28.80 -23.98 -5.14
C ILE A 179 -29.87 -24.19 -6.21
N ALA A 180 -30.16 -23.17 -7.03
CA ALA A 180 -31.13 -23.27 -8.12
C ALA A 180 -30.79 -24.40 -9.12
N TYR A 181 -29.50 -24.64 -9.36
CA TYR A 181 -29.05 -25.74 -10.22
C TYR A 181 -29.15 -27.12 -9.55
N THR A 182 -29.00 -27.20 -8.23
CA THR A 182 -28.95 -28.49 -7.51
C THR A 182 -30.34 -28.94 -7.07
N ASP A 183 -31.19 -28.01 -6.65
CA ASP A 183 -32.49 -28.29 -6.03
C ASP A 183 -33.70 -27.96 -6.94
N ASP A 184 -33.47 -27.60 -8.21
CA ASP A 184 -34.50 -27.20 -9.19
C ASP A 184 -35.44 -26.08 -8.69
N VAL A 185 -34.96 -25.25 -7.76
CA VAL A 185 -35.69 -24.11 -7.21
C VAL A 185 -35.50 -22.85 -8.06
N PRO A 186 -36.49 -21.95 -8.11
CA PRO A 186 -36.37 -20.69 -8.84
C PRO A 186 -35.22 -19.84 -8.29
N LEU A 187 -34.37 -19.34 -9.21
CA LEU A 187 -33.22 -18.49 -8.87
C LEU A 187 -33.64 -17.18 -8.15
N MET A 188 -34.81 -16.65 -8.48
CA MET A 188 -35.26 -15.35 -8.01
C MET A 188 -36.16 -15.50 -6.78
N PRO A 189 -35.91 -14.73 -5.69
CA PRO A 189 -36.73 -14.77 -4.49
C PRO A 189 -38.19 -14.39 -4.78
N GLN A 190 -39.11 -15.18 -4.26
CA GLN A 190 -40.55 -15.07 -4.51
C GLN A 190 -41.24 -14.21 -3.45
N GLY A 191 -40.63 -14.05 -2.26
CA GLY A 191 -41.21 -13.34 -1.13
C GLY A 191 -40.39 -12.14 -0.64
N ALA A 192 -41.08 -11.15 -0.06
CA ALA A 192 -40.43 -10.03 0.64
C ALA A 192 -39.57 -10.49 1.84
N ARG A 193 -39.84 -11.68 2.39
CA ARG A 193 -39.02 -12.27 3.46
C ARG A 193 -37.67 -12.75 2.95
N GLU A 194 -37.65 -13.49 1.85
CA GLU A 194 -36.41 -13.99 1.22
C GLU A 194 -35.51 -12.83 0.79
N TRP A 195 -36.10 -11.74 0.26
CA TRP A 195 -35.34 -10.52 -0.06
C TRP A 195 -34.63 -9.91 1.16
N ARG A 196 -35.25 -9.91 2.34
CA ARG A 196 -34.58 -9.43 3.55
C ARG A 196 -33.42 -10.34 3.93
N GLU A 197 -33.60 -11.65 3.84
CA GLU A 197 -32.56 -12.63 4.17
C GLU A 197 -31.35 -12.50 3.23
N ILE A 198 -31.60 -12.36 1.92
CA ILE A 198 -30.57 -12.05 0.92
C ILE A 198 -29.85 -10.74 1.26
N LEU A 199 -30.58 -9.67 1.59
CA LEU A 199 -29.97 -8.40 1.99
C LEU A 199 -29.11 -8.53 3.25
N TYR A 200 -29.54 -9.31 4.24
CA TYR A 200 -28.73 -9.60 5.42
C TYR A 200 -27.44 -10.34 5.06
N TYR A 201 -27.49 -11.31 4.13
CA TYR A 201 -26.31 -12.01 3.65
C TYR A 201 -25.35 -11.09 2.89
N VAL A 202 -25.85 -10.32 1.94
CA VAL A 202 -25.04 -9.36 1.16
C VAL A 202 -24.38 -8.34 2.09
N THR A 203 -25.14 -7.74 3.01
CA THR A 203 -24.60 -6.75 3.94
C THR A 203 -23.57 -7.36 4.89
N SER A 204 -23.81 -8.57 5.42
CA SER A 204 -22.87 -9.27 6.29
C SER A 204 -21.53 -9.54 5.59
N ILE A 205 -21.56 -10.08 4.36
CA ILE A 205 -20.35 -10.36 3.57
C ILE A 205 -19.62 -9.06 3.24
N ALA A 206 -20.34 -8.03 2.80
CA ALA A 206 -19.77 -6.73 2.48
C ALA A 206 -19.09 -6.08 3.71
N PHE A 207 -19.78 -6.02 4.85
CA PHE A 207 -19.22 -5.47 6.08
C PHE A 207 -18.00 -6.24 6.56
N SER A 208 -18.02 -7.57 6.48
CA SER A 208 -16.88 -8.39 6.85
C SER A 208 -15.65 -8.11 5.98
N HIS A 209 -15.85 -8.04 4.66
CA HIS A 209 -14.77 -7.75 3.72
C HIS A 209 -14.21 -6.32 3.92
N ILE A 210 -15.09 -5.34 4.12
CA ILE A 210 -14.71 -3.95 4.44
C ILE A 210 -13.92 -3.91 5.75
N THR A 211 -14.36 -4.65 6.77
CA THR A 211 -13.66 -4.76 8.05
C THR A 211 -12.26 -5.37 7.87
N GLY A 212 -12.13 -6.40 7.03
CA GLY A 212 -10.85 -6.97 6.63
C GLY A 212 -9.91 -5.94 6.01
N ILE A 213 -10.43 -5.11 5.08
CA ILE A 213 -9.69 -4.01 4.46
C ILE A 213 -9.20 -3.04 5.54
N PHE A 214 -10.08 -2.49 6.38
CA PHE A 214 -9.68 -1.55 7.45
C PHE A 214 -8.65 -2.15 8.41
N THR A 215 -8.83 -3.41 8.80
CA THR A 215 -7.89 -4.13 9.66
C THR A 215 -6.53 -4.27 8.99
N GLY A 216 -6.51 -4.60 7.69
CA GLY A 216 -5.31 -4.63 6.87
C GLY A 216 -4.59 -3.27 6.87
N LEU A 217 -5.31 -2.18 6.58
CA LEU A 217 -4.72 -0.84 6.61
C LEU A 217 -4.08 -0.52 7.98
N LEU A 218 -4.76 -0.84 9.09
CA LEU A 218 -4.24 -0.62 10.44
C LEU A 218 -2.98 -1.44 10.73
N VAL A 219 -2.99 -2.72 10.36
CA VAL A 219 -1.85 -3.64 10.55
C VAL A 219 -0.65 -3.21 9.72
N PHE A 220 -0.84 -2.90 8.44
CA PHE A 220 0.23 -2.44 7.55
C PHE A 220 0.79 -1.09 7.98
N HIS A 221 -0.08 -0.15 8.39
CA HIS A 221 0.36 1.15 8.90
C HIS A 221 1.20 1.04 10.18
N ARG A 222 0.79 0.16 11.11
CA ARG A 222 1.56 -0.13 12.33
C ARG A 222 2.89 -0.81 12.00
N ARG A 223 2.90 -1.77 11.07
CA ARG A 223 4.11 -2.48 10.65
C ARG A 223 5.11 -1.56 9.98
N ASN A 224 4.68 -0.70 9.05
CA ASN A 224 5.57 0.25 8.36
C ASN A 224 6.22 1.23 9.35
N ARG A 225 5.42 1.82 10.27
CA ARG A 225 5.98 2.66 11.34
C ARG A 225 6.95 1.91 12.25
N GLY A 226 6.72 0.61 12.48
CA GLY A 226 7.65 -0.25 13.21
C GLY A 226 8.98 -0.43 12.47
N ILE A 227 8.91 -0.68 11.16
CA ILE A 227 10.09 -0.83 10.28
C ILE A 227 10.87 0.50 10.20
N ASP A 228 10.21 1.64 10.05
CA ASP A 228 10.87 2.96 9.99
C ASP A 228 11.59 3.28 11.31
N ARG A 229 10.97 2.96 12.45
CA ARG A 229 11.63 3.08 13.76
C ARG A 229 12.82 2.14 13.88
N LEU A 230 12.71 0.93 13.34
CA LEU A 230 13.78 -0.05 13.35
C LEU A 230 14.94 0.39 12.45
N SER A 231 14.65 0.93 11.27
CA SER A 231 15.64 1.42 10.30
C SER A 231 16.37 2.65 10.85
N HIS A 232 15.68 3.59 11.49
CA HIS A 232 16.33 4.70 12.20
C HIS A 232 17.24 4.22 13.34
N ARG A 233 16.80 3.22 14.12
CA ARG A 233 17.62 2.61 15.18
C ARG A 233 18.79 1.78 14.64
N LEU A 234 18.66 1.21 13.44
CA LEU A 234 19.73 0.46 12.78
C LEU A 234 20.75 1.44 12.19
N ALA A 235 20.27 2.50 11.54
CA ALA A 235 21.09 3.58 11.00
C ALA A 235 21.89 4.25 12.13
N SER A 236 21.24 4.57 13.26
CA SER A 236 21.94 5.14 14.43
C SER A 236 22.97 4.17 15.02
N ALA A 237 22.68 2.86 15.05
CA ALA A 237 23.60 1.84 15.54
C ALA A 237 24.70 1.43 14.55
N LEU A 238 24.62 1.86 13.29
CA LEU A 238 25.67 1.68 12.28
C LEU A 238 26.57 2.92 12.21
N THR A 239 26.03 4.11 12.49
CA THR A 239 26.81 5.34 12.67
C THR A 239 27.51 5.40 14.03
N ASP A 240 26.88 4.89 15.08
CA ASP A 240 27.50 4.67 16.38
C ASP A 240 28.16 3.29 16.35
N GLY A 241 29.46 3.26 16.09
CA GLY A 241 30.22 2.02 15.91
C GLY A 241 29.94 0.94 16.96
N SER A 242 29.55 -0.24 16.44
CA SER A 242 29.51 -1.57 17.08
C SER A 242 28.23 -1.95 17.84
N PRO A 243 27.46 -2.96 17.37
CA PRO A 243 26.32 -3.46 18.11
C PRO A 243 26.78 -4.35 19.28
N ALA A 244 26.34 -3.98 20.48
CA ALA A 244 26.58 -4.73 21.71
C ALA A 244 26.31 -6.26 21.57
N PRO A 245 27.15 -7.11 22.20
CA PRO A 245 27.17 -8.57 22.00
C PRO A 245 25.86 -9.32 22.31
N GLY A 246 24.89 -8.68 22.98
CA GLY A 246 23.59 -9.27 23.31
C GLY A 246 22.54 -9.28 22.18
N LYS A 247 22.82 -8.71 21.00
CA LYS A 247 21.86 -8.63 19.87
C LYS A 247 21.89 -9.89 19.00
N ALA A 248 23.08 -10.44 18.76
CA ALA A 248 23.28 -11.68 18.00
C ALA A 248 22.67 -12.90 18.73
N GLN A 249 22.82 -12.95 20.06
CA GLN A 249 22.24 -14.03 20.86
C GLN A 249 20.71 -13.98 20.90
N ARG A 250 20.12 -12.78 20.98
CA ARG A 250 18.66 -12.60 20.90
C ARG A 250 18.10 -13.03 19.53
N LEU A 251 18.78 -12.70 18.44
CA LEU A 251 18.37 -13.12 17.09
C LEU A 251 18.36 -14.65 16.92
N ARG A 252 19.35 -15.35 17.49
CA ARG A 252 19.38 -16.82 17.52
C ARG A 252 18.21 -17.41 18.30
N GLN A 253 17.94 -16.91 19.52
CA GLN A 253 16.78 -17.33 20.31
C GLN A 253 15.44 -17.07 19.62
N TYR A 254 15.30 -15.98 18.86
CA TYR A 254 14.09 -15.72 18.08
C TYR A 254 13.90 -16.72 16.94
N THR A 255 15.00 -17.14 16.29
CA THR A 255 14.94 -18.07 15.17
C THR A 255 14.62 -19.49 15.63
N GLU A 256 15.13 -19.90 16.79
CA GLU A 256 14.81 -21.17 17.44
C GLU A 256 13.33 -21.24 17.83
N ARG A 257 12.79 -20.21 18.49
CA ARG A 257 11.35 -20.19 18.86
C ARG A 257 10.41 -20.26 17.66
N ILE A 258 10.78 -19.65 16.54
CA ILE A 258 9.97 -19.71 15.31
C ILE A 258 9.98 -21.13 14.75
N ARG A 259 11.15 -21.77 14.75
CA ARG A 259 11.29 -23.16 14.29
C ARG A 259 10.48 -24.11 15.16
N ASP A 260 10.57 -23.96 16.47
CA ASP A 260 9.82 -24.77 17.45
C ASP A 260 8.31 -24.57 17.32
N PHE A 261 7.86 -23.35 17.03
CA PHE A 261 6.44 -23.08 16.81
C PHE A 261 5.93 -23.73 15.53
N ILE A 262 6.71 -23.67 14.45
CA ILE A 262 6.35 -24.30 13.17
C ILE A 262 6.29 -25.83 13.34
N THR A 263 7.31 -26.44 13.95
CA THR A 263 7.32 -27.90 14.17
C THR A 263 6.19 -28.38 15.09
N LEU A 264 5.69 -27.54 15.99
CA LEU A 264 4.61 -27.88 16.90
C LEU A 264 3.22 -27.67 16.26
N VAL A 265 3.04 -26.63 15.45
CA VAL A 265 1.75 -26.31 14.82
C VAL A 265 1.46 -27.15 13.58
N THR A 266 2.47 -27.47 12.75
CA THR A 266 2.30 -28.27 11.53
C THR A 266 1.55 -29.59 11.77
N PRO A 267 1.96 -30.48 12.71
CA PRO A 267 1.28 -31.76 12.89
C PRO A 267 -0.16 -31.60 13.43
N ILE A 268 -0.44 -30.59 14.25
CA ILE A 268 -1.79 -30.30 14.75
C ILE A 268 -2.71 -29.91 13.60
N VAL A 269 -2.25 -29.00 12.74
CA VAL A 269 -3.01 -28.57 11.56
C VAL A 269 -3.24 -29.75 10.61
N THR A 270 -2.20 -30.55 10.35
CA THR A 270 -2.32 -31.75 9.49
C THR A 270 -3.29 -32.78 10.07
N ALA A 271 -3.28 -33.00 11.39
CA ALA A 271 -4.20 -33.92 12.05
C ALA A 271 -5.66 -33.45 11.94
N ILE A 272 -5.93 -32.17 12.19
CA ILE A 272 -7.27 -31.59 12.05
C ILE A 272 -7.76 -31.73 10.61
N VAL A 273 -6.93 -31.39 9.63
CA VAL A 273 -7.26 -31.51 8.20
C VAL A 273 -7.55 -32.97 7.83
N SER A 274 -6.76 -33.92 8.32
CA SER A 274 -6.98 -35.35 8.07
C SER A 274 -8.28 -35.86 8.67
N VAL A 275 -8.62 -35.43 9.90
CA VAL A 275 -9.87 -35.83 10.57
C VAL A 275 -11.07 -35.24 9.83
N VAL A 276 -11.02 -33.96 9.47
CA VAL A 276 -12.10 -33.32 8.69
C VAL A 276 -12.26 -34.04 7.35
N THR A 277 -11.17 -34.29 6.62
CA THR A 277 -11.22 -34.97 5.32
C THR A 277 -11.74 -36.41 5.43
N GLY A 278 -11.39 -37.14 6.50
CA GLY A 278 -11.91 -38.48 6.79
C GLY A 278 -13.41 -38.50 7.10
N ILE A 279 -13.89 -37.53 7.87
CA ILE A 279 -15.33 -37.41 8.19
C ILE A 279 -16.13 -37.04 6.93
N VAL A 280 -15.63 -36.11 6.12
CA VAL A 280 -16.26 -35.75 4.83
C VAL A 280 -16.39 -36.97 3.91
N THR A 281 -15.32 -37.77 3.80
CA THR A 281 -15.30 -38.93 2.89
C THR A 281 -16.18 -40.08 3.36
N LEU A 282 -16.40 -40.23 4.67
CA LEU A 282 -17.35 -41.20 5.24
C LEU A 282 -18.81 -40.78 5.10
N LEU A 283 -19.13 -39.49 5.19
CA LEU A 283 -20.49 -38.98 5.03
C LEU A 283 -20.99 -39.01 3.58
N LYS A 284 -20.08 -39.04 2.61
CA LYS A 284 -20.40 -39.04 1.16
C LYS A 284 -20.64 -40.44 0.57
N LYS A 285 -20.73 -41.49 1.41
CA LYS A 285 -20.87 -42.89 1.00
C LYS A 285 -22.13 -43.50 1.60
#